data_AF-A0A522P122-F1
#
_entry.id   AF-A0A522P122-F1
#
_cell.length_a   1.000
_cell.length_b   1.000
_cell.length_c   1.000
_cell.angle_alpha   90.00
_cell.angle_beta   90.00
_cell.angle_gamma   90.00
#
_symmetry.space_group_name_H-M   'P 1'
#
loop_
_entity.id
_entity.type
_entity.pdbx_description
1 polymer ?
#
loop_
_entity_poly.entity_id
_entity_poly.type
_entity_poly.pdbx_seq_one_letter_code
_entity_poly.pdbx_strand_id
1 'polypeptide(L)'
;MAGLRIRPIRTITTLRRAHHDQLTELLRSEAEHAEEHKDAQATASTKVSRPGGRAKVYSIRLSDDEVASLESAAIQAGVPASELARSWITEHLAEDGGATDLHAIAETLQTFSKRLAAL
;
A
#
# COMPACT_ATOMS: atom_id res chain seq x y z
N MET A 1 -29.32 -31.17 -9.97
CA MET A 1 -28.45 -31.03 -8.78
C MET A 1 -27.00 -31.11 -9.24
N ALA A 2 -26.34 -29.95 -9.42
CA ALA A 2 -24.96 -29.88 -9.90
C ALA A 2 -24.01 -29.79 -8.69
N GLY A 3 -23.17 -30.81 -8.51
CA GLY A 3 -22.21 -30.89 -7.41
C GLY A 3 -21.11 -29.84 -7.55
N LEU A 4 -20.99 -28.98 -6.53
CA LEU A 4 -19.93 -28.00 -6.38
C LEU A 4 -18.59 -28.73 -6.14
N ARG A 5 -17.73 -28.79 -7.17
CA ARG A 5 -16.37 -29.32 -7.04
C ARG A 5 -15.51 -28.34 -6.23
N ILE A 6 -15.38 -28.59 -4.93
CA ILE A 6 -14.42 -27.90 -4.06
C ILE A 6 -13.01 -28.29 -4.54
N ARG A 7 -12.24 -27.33 -5.06
CA ARG A 7 -10.83 -27.55 -5.41
C ARG A 7 -10.01 -27.71 -4.12
N PRO A 8 -9.11 -28.72 -4.01
CA PRO A 8 -8.36 -28.95 -2.78
C PRO A 8 -7.38 -27.82 -2.47
N ILE A 9 -7.31 -27.42 -1.20
CA ILE A 9 -6.44 -26.36 -0.62
C ILE A 9 -4.95 -26.55 -0.98
N ARG A 10 -4.52 -27.79 -1.28
CA ARG A 10 -3.13 -28.12 -1.65
C ARG A 10 -2.61 -27.40 -2.90
N THR A 11 -3.48 -26.96 -3.80
CA THR A 11 -3.04 -26.31 -5.04
C THR A 11 -2.54 -24.89 -4.83
N ILE A 12 -3.10 -24.14 -3.86
CA ILE A 12 -2.78 -22.73 -3.62
C ILE A 12 -1.38 -22.60 -2.98
N THR A 13 -1.05 -23.47 -2.03
CA THR A 13 0.24 -23.45 -1.32
C THR A 13 1.42 -23.76 -2.25
N THR A 14 1.25 -24.69 -3.19
CA THR A 14 2.30 -25.06 -4.15
C THR A 14 2.56 -23.96 -5.16
N LEU A 15 1.52 -23.27 -5.64
CA LEU A 15 1.64 -22.11 -6.53
C LEU A 15 2.38 -20.95 -5.87
N ARG A 16 2.08 -20.65 -4.59
CA ARG A 16 2.79 -19.60 -3.84
C ARG A 16 4.26 -19.93 -3.62
N ARG A 17 4.60 -21.19 -3.35
CA ARG A 17 5.99 -21.64 -3.21
C ARG A 17 6.74 -21.53 -4.54
N ALA A 18 6.14 -22.02 -5.63
CA ALA A 18 6.75 -21.91 -6.96
C ALA A 18 7.02 -20.44 -7.37
N HIS A 19 6.09 -19.53 -7.08
CA HIS A 19 6.28 -18.11 -7.37
C HIS A 19 7.37 -17.46 -6.48
N HIS A 20 7.51 -17.91 -5.24
CA HIS A 20 8.60 -17.49 -4.36
C HIS A 20 9.95 -17.99 -4.89
N ASP A 21 10.03 -19.27 -5.26
CA ASP A 21 11.25 -19.87 -5.80
C ASP A 21 11.67 -19.19 -7.12
N GLN A 22 10.70 -18.86 -7.99
CA GLN A 22 10.92 -18.08 -9.20
C GLN A 22 11.44 -16.67 -8.90
N LEU A 23 10.87 -15.99 -7.91
CA LEU A 23 11.34 -14.66 -7.49
C LEU A 23 12.76 -14.74 -6.92
N THR A 24 13.06 -15.73 -6.09
CA THR A 24 14.40 -15.93 -5.53
C THR A 24 15.43 -16.19 -6.61
N GLU A 25 15.09 -16.97 -7.65
CA GLU A 25 15.97 -17.21 -8.78
C GLU A 25 16.24 -15.94 -9.59
N LEU A 26 15.18 -15.16 -9.88
CA LEU A 26 15.31 -13.88 -10.58
C LEU A 26 16.18 -12.90 -9.79
N LEU A 27 16.01 -12.82 -8.48
CA LEU A 27 16.81 -11.95 -7.62
C LEU A 27 18.28 -12.39 -7.57
N ARG A 28 18.56 -13.70 -7.56
CA ARG A 28 19.93 -14.21 -7.60
C ARG A 28 20.60 -13.86 -8.93
N SER A 29 19.93 -14.13 -10.05
CA SER A 29 20.45 -13.83 -11.38
C SER A 29 20.71 -12.34 -11.57
N GLU A 30 19.82 -11.47 -11.06
CA GLU A 30 20.03 -10.02 -11.10
C GLU A 30 21.21 -9.59 -10.23
N ALA A 31 21.37 -10.18 -9.03
CA ALA A 31 22.49 -9.86 -8.15
C ALA A 31 23.84 -10.25 -8.77
N GLU A 32 23.94 -11.44 -9.36
CA GLU A 32 25.14 -11.88 -10.08
C GLU A 32 25.47 -10.96 -11.25
N HIS A 33 24.46 -10.61 -12.06
CA HIS A 33 24.60 -9.67 -13.16
C HIS A 33 25.08 -8.28 -12.70
N ALA A 34 24.54 -7.78 -11.59
CA ALA A 34 24.93 -6.48 -11.03
C ALA A 34 26.39 -6.47 -10.55
N GLU A 35 26.87 -7.54 -9.90
CA GLU A 35 28.26 -7.65 -9.45
C GLU A 35 29.25 -7.73 -10.62
N GLU A 36 28.89 -8.44 -11.70
CA GLU A 36 29.68 -8.52 -12.93
C GLU A 36 29.75 -7.18 -13.68
N HIS A 37 28.74 -6.32 -13.51
CA HIS A 37 28.57 -5.08 -14.27
C HIS A 37 28.50 -3.80 -13.42
N LYS A 38 29.10 -3.81 -12.23
CA LYS A 38 29.09 -2.68 -11.28
C LYS A 38 29.52 -1.32 -11.86
N ASP A 39 30.45 -1.33 -12.81
CA ASP A 39 31.03 -0.14 -13.46
C ASP A 39 30.52 0.04 -14.90
N ALA A 40 29.45 -0.68 -15.29
CA ALA A 40 28.87 -0.53 -16.61
C ALA A 40 28.38 0.90 -16.82
N GLN A 41 28.70 1.48 -17.98
CA GLN A 41 28.27 2.83 -18.32
C GLN A 41 26.76 2.88 -18.51
N ALA A 42 26.14 3.96 -18.02
CA ALA A 42 24.75 4.25 -18.29
C ALA A 42 24.51 4.33 -19.81
N THR A 43 23.46 3.68 -20.30
CA THR A 43 23.09 3.69 -21.71
C THR A 43 22.31 4.95 -22.05
N ALA A 44 22.16 5.26 -23.34
CA ALA A 44 21.35 6.39 -23.80
C ALA A 44 19.87 6.29 -23.39
N SER A 45 19.38 5.10 -23.00
CA SER A 45 18.03 4.89 -22.49
C SER A 45 17.92 4.98 -20.96
N THR A 46 19.03 5.16 -20.23
CA THR A 46 19.02 5.33 -18.78
C THR A 46 18.35 6.64 -18.39
N LYS A 47 17.13 6.56 -17.84
CA LYS A 47 16.41 7.72 -17.31
C LYS A 47 16.88 8.02 -15.89
N VAL A 48 17.65 9.09 -15.72
CA VAL A 48 17.97 9.62 -14.39
C VAL A 48 16.70 10.24 -13.80
N SER A 49 16.08 9.53 -12.86
CA SER A 49 15.02 10.08 -12.02
C SER A 49 15.60 10.37 -10.65
N ARG A 50 15.34 11.56 -10.10
CA ARG A 50 15.37 11.78 -8.65
C ARG A 50 13.95 11.53 -8.14
N PRO A 51 13.68 10.40 -7.48
CA PRO A 51 12.40 10.21 -6.81
C PRO A 51 12.27 11.25 -5.71
N GLY A 52 11.17 12.00 -5.70
CA GLY A 52 10.90 13.03 -4.68
C GLY A 52 11.47 14.39 -5.05
N GLY A 53 10.67 15.19 -5.77
CA GLY A 53 10.87 16.64 -5.80
C GLY A 53 10.87 17.24 -4.38
N ARG A 54 11.23 18.51 -4.24
CA ARG A 54 11.28 19.18 -2.92
C ARG A 54 9.91 19.04 -2.22
N ALA A 55 9.90 18.39 -1.06
CA ALA A 55 8.70 18.30 -0.24
C ALA A 55 8.24 19.72 0.15
N LYS A 56 6.93 19.96 0.09
CA LYS A 56 6.33 21.18 0.64
C LYS A 56 6.25 21.02 2.15
N VAL A 57 6.80 21.99 2.89
CA VAL A 57 6.82 21.98 4.36
C VAL A 57 5.73 22.90 4.88
N TYR A 58 4.88 22.38 5.76
CA TYR A 58 3.90 23.15 6.52
C TYR A 58 4.37 23.27 7.96
N SER A 59 4.42 24.50 8.49
CA SER A 59 4.75 24.73 9.90
C SER A 59 3.45 24.79 10.70
N ILE A 60 3.23 23.81 11.56
CA ILE A 60 2.07 23.73 12.45
C ILE A 60 2.51 24.17 13.84
N ARG A 61 1.71 25.01 14.51
CA ARG A 61 1.96 25.38 15.91
C ARG A 61 1.18 24.44 16.80
N LEU A 62 1.89 23.73 17.66
CA LEU A 62 1.34 22.86 18.69
C LEU A 62 1.82 23.40 20.05
N SER A 63 0.99 23.22 21.07
CA SER A 63 1.40 23.39 22.47
C SER A 63 2.33 22.25 22.90
N ASP A 64 3.04 22.45 24.01
CA ASP A 64 3.97 21.46 24.54
C ASP A 64 3.25 20.13 24.88
N ASP A 65 2.02 20.20 25.42
CA ASP A 65 1.21 19.03 25.75
C ASP A 65 0.77 18.25 24.50
N GLU A 66 0.44 18.95 23.41
CA GLU A 66 0.08 18.33 22.13
C GLU A 66 1.28 17.64 21.49
N VAL A 67 2.47 18.25 21.56
CA VAL A 67 3.72 17.62 21.09
C VAL A 67 4.02 16.36 21.90
N ALA A 68 3.94 16.42 23.23
CA ALA A 68 4.19 15.26 24.09
C ALA A 68 3.20 14.11 23.82
N SER A 69 1.94 14.45 23.55
CA SER A 69 0.91 13.47 23.19
C SER A 69 1.20 12.80 21.84
N LEU A 70 1.62 13.58 20.84
CA LEU A 70 2.01 13.06 19.53
C LEU A 70 3.25 12.16 19.62
N GLU A 71 4.28 12.56 20.37
CA GLU A 71 5.49 11.77 20.56
C GLU A 71 5.20 10.45 21.27
N SER A 72 4.36 10.46 22.31
CA SER A 72 3.94 9.25 23.00
C SER A 72 3.21 8.29 22.06
N ALA A 73 2.26 8.81 21.26
CA ALA A 73 1.56 8.00 20.26
C ALA A 73 2.51 7.42 19.20
N ALA A 74 3.49 8.20 18.76
CA ALA A 74 4.50 7.79 17.79
C ALA A 74 5.40 6.66 18.32
N ILE A 75 5.81 6.74 19.59
CA ILE A 75 6.56 5.68 20.27
C ILE A 75 5.76 4.38 20.30
N GLN A 76 4.47 4.45 20.65
CA GLN A 76 3.61 3.27 20.69
C GLN A 76 3.40 2.65 19.31
N ALA A 77 3.31 3.48 18.28
CA ALA A 77 3.18 3.05 16.89
C ALA A 77 4.51 2.61 16.26
N GLY A 78 5.65 2.88 16.89
CA GLY A 78 6.98 2.53 16.37
C GLY A 78 7.40 3.35 15.14
N VAL A 79 6.83 4.54 14.94
CA VAL A 79 7.11 5.42 13.80
C VAL A 79 7.56 6.81 14.27
N PRO A 80 8.26 7.60 13.44
CA PRO A 80 8.57 8.99 13.76
C PRO A 80 7.31 9.85 13.95
N ALA A 81 7.34 10.82 14.87
CA ALA A 81 6.22 11.72 15.13
C ALA A 81 5.77 12.51 13.89
N SER A 82 6.70 12.90 13.02
CA SER A 82 6.40 13.59 11.75
C SER A 82 5.71 12.68 10.74
N GLU A 83 6.02 11.39 10.74
CA GLU A 83 5.38 10.40 9.88
C GLU A 83 3.96 10.11 10.36
N LEU A 84 3.78 9.94 11.69
CA LEU A 84 2.48 9.75 12.30
C LEU A 84 1.57 10.97 12.10
N ALA A 85 2.09 12.18 12.32
CA ALA A 85 1.33 13.40 12.06
C ALA A 85 0.92 13.51 10.59
N ARG A 86 1.83 13.17 9.66
CA ARG A 86 1.51 13.14 8.23
C ARG A 86 0.43 12.11 7.92
N SER A 87 0.51 10.90 8.46
CA SER A 87 -0.46 9.85 8.18
C SER A 87 -1.86 10.27 8.64
N TRP A 88 -1.99 10.75 9.88
CA TRP A 88 -3.27 11.24 10.42
C TRP A 88 -3.85 12.40 9.60
N ILE A 89 -3.05 13.39 9.22
CA ILE A 89 -3.51 14.49 8.36
C ILE A 89 -4.02 13.95 7.02
N THR A 90 -3.28 13.03 6.38
CA THR A 90 -3.70 12.49 5.08
C THR A 90 -4.90 11.55 5.17
N GLU A 91 -5.00 10.77 6.24
CA GLU A 91 -6.14 9.88 6.51
C GLU A 91 -7.40 10.72 6.70
N HIS A 92 -7.34 11.75 7.55
CA HIS A 92 -8.48 12.62 7.79
C HIS A 92 -8.91 13.40 6.54
N LEU A 93 -7.97 13.89 5.74
CA LEU A 93 -8.28 14.52 4.45
C LEU A 93 -8.89 13.52 3.45
N ALA A 94 -8.52 12.25 3.52
CA ALA A 94 -9.13 11.20 2.71
C ALA A 94 -10.53 10.83 3.21
N GLU A 95 -10.82 10.95 4.50
CA GLU A 95 -12.17 10.82 5.07
C GLU A 95 -13.07 11.99 4.67
N ASP A 96 -12.55 13.22 4.67
CA ASP A 96 -13.30 14.43 4.30
C ASP A 96 -13.47 14.58 2.78
N GLY A 97 -12.43 14.29 2.00
CA GLY A 97 -12.44 14.32 0.53
C GLY A 97 -12.96 13.02 -0.10
N GLY A 98 -13.08 11.98 0.72
CA GLY A 98 -13.55 10.65 0.39
C GLY A 98 -14.55 10.18 1.43
N ALA A 99 -15.53 11.04 1.73
CA ALA A 99 -16.88 10.54 1.92
C ALA A 99 -17.15 9.68 0.67
N THR A 100 -16.87 8.39 0.80
CA THR A 100 -17.47 7.38 -0.06
C THR A 100 -18.94 7.65 0.14
N ASP A 101 -19.50 8.38 -0.82
CA ASP A 101 -20.76 9.06 -0.68
C ASP A 101 -21.73 8.07 -0.02
N LEU A 102 -22.12 8.36 1.22
CA LEU A 102 -22.96 7.44 1.98
C LEU A 102 -24.23 7.13 1.17
N HIS A 103 -24.63 8.08 0.32
CA HIS A 103 -25.64 7.92 -0.70
C HIS A 103 -25.26 6.90 -1.77
N ALA A 104 -24.05 6.97 -2.37
CA ALA A 104 -23.56 5.96 -3.31
C ALA A 104 -23.48 4.55 -2.69
N ILE A 105 -23.03 4.41 -1.43
CA ILE A 105 -23.04 3.11 -0.73
C ILE A 105 -24.49 2.62 -0.54
N ALA A 106 -25.39 3.50 -0.08
CA ALA A 106 -26.80 3.17 0.11
C ALA A 106 -27.49 2.80 -1.22
N GLU A 107 -27.19 3.49 -2.30
CA GLU A 107 -27.72 3.21 -3.64
C GLU A 107 -27.21 1.87 -4.17
N THR A 108 -25.93 1.55 -3.91
CA THR A 108 -25.34 0.26 -4.26
C THR A 108 -26.02 -0.89 -3.49
N LEU A 109 -26.24 -0.71 -2.18
CA LEU A 109 -26.96 -1.67 -1.33
C LEU A 109 -28.43 -1.85 -1.78
N GLN A 110 -29.11 -0.75 -2.11
CA GLN A 110 -30.50 -0.78 -2.57
C GLN A 110 -30.62 -1.48 -3.93
N THR A 111 -29.66 -1.27 -4.83
CA THR A 111 -29.58 -1.97 -6.12
C THR A 111 -29.37 -3.46 -5.94
N PHE A 112 -28.49 -3.85 -5.01
CA PHE A 112 -28.28 -5.27 -4.68
C PHE A 112 -29.54 -5.91 -4.08
N SER A 113 -30.20 -5.23 -3.13
CA SER A 113 -31.45 -5.70 -2.52
C SER A 113 -32.54 -5.93 -3.58
N LYS A 114 -32.74 -4.98 -4.50
CA LYS A 114 -33.71 -5.12 -5.60
C LYS A 114 -33.40 -6.31 -6.52
N ARG A 115 -32.12 -6.57 -6.82
CA ARG A 115 -31.70 -7.72 -7.63
C ARG A 115 -31.95 -9.05 -6.93
N LEU A 116 -31.74 -9.12 -5.61
CA LEU A 116 -32.06 -10.30 -4.81
C LEU A 116 -33.56 -10.56 -4.71
N ALA A 117 -34.38 -9.50 -4.60
CA ALA A 117 -35.84 -9.63 -4.56
C ALA A 117 -36.47 -10.01 -5.91
N ALA A 118 -35.70 -9.92 -7.01
CA ALA A 118 -36.14 -10.26 -8.37
C ALA A 118 -35.70 -11.68 -8.81
N LEU A 119 -35.08 -12.46 -7.91
CA LEU A 119 -34.79 -13.89 -8.06
C LEU A 119 -35.86 -14.73 -7.37
#